data_AF-A0A6C0B494-F1
#
_entry.id   AF-A0A6C0B494-F1
#
_cell.length_a   1.000
_cell.length_b   1.000
_cell.length_c   1.000
_cell.angle_alpha   90.00
_cell.angle_beta   90.00
_cell.angle_gamma   90.00
#
_symmetry.space_group_name_H-M   'P 1'
#
loop_
_entity.id
_entity.type
_entity.pdbx_description
1 polymer ?
#
loop_
_entity_poly.entity_id
_entity_poly.type
_entity_poly.pdbx_seq_one_letter_code
_entity_poly.pdbx_strand_id
1 'polypeptide(L)'
;MSISESIPLKSLIDESEYVNNTDSIRKLKHSTKIRDDVRRLDIFKTQNADLFKESPERFLELAVEEAPFLYNNYMDLFHKMIKDELDLTIMTKLLIVLKMIEDSAVDQYKGSVMVGKVLKELYIDSAMKRGDNLDKQYEDEKPKIIEGQSISWKQYKNNGP
;
A
#
# COMPACT_ATOMS: atom_id res chain seq x y z
N MET A 1 14.48 9.55 20.01
CA MET A 1 14.39 8.52 18.97
C MET A 1 14.51 7.15 19.64
N SER A 2 13.47 6.33 19.59
CA SER A 2 13.43 5.02 20.24
C SER A 2 14.36 4.03 19.52
N ILE A 3 15.28 3.43 20.28
CA ILE A 3 16.35 2.54 19.79
C ILE A 3 15.83 1.10 19.52
N SER A 4 14.57 0.78 19.83
CA SER A 4 14.10 -0.62 19.84
C SER A 4 13.58 -1.20 18.51
N GLU A 5 13.39 -0.41 17.45
CA GLU A 5 12.89 -0.93 16.15
C GLU A 5 14.00 -1.44 15.23
N SER A 6 15.26 -1.06 15.48
CA SER A 6 16.40 -1.38 14.59
C SER A 6 16.93 -2.81 14.74
N ILE A 7 16.82 -3.37 15.94
CA ILE A 7 17.36 -4.68 16.30
C ILE A 7 16.46 -5.84 15.80
N PRO A 8 15.12 -5.78 15.94
CA PRO A 8 14.22 -6.86 15.48
C PRO A 8 14.18 -7.00 13.95
N LEU A 9 14.38 -5.90 13.22
CA LEU A 9 14.38 -5.95 11.77
C LEU A 9 15.69 -6.51 11.22
N LYS A 10 16.82 -6.23 11.87
CA LYS A 10 18.10 -6.86 11.53
C LYS A 10 18.03 -8.38 11.66
N SER A 11 17.44 -8.91 12.74
CA SER A 11 17.30 -10.36 12.91
C SER A 11 16.38 -11.01 11.86
N LEU A 12 15.30 -10.34 11.45
CA LEU A 12 14.42 -10.81 10.35
C LEU A 12 15.13 -10.79 8.98
N ILE A 13 16.03 -9.83 8.79
CA ILE A 13 16.82 -9.68 7.57
C ILE A 13 17.97 -10.70 7.53
N ASP A 14 18.60 -10.99 8.67
CA ASP A 14 19.68 -11.98 8.79
C ASP A 14 19.18 -13.44 8.61
N GLU A 15 17.89 -13.71 8.83
CA GLU A 15 17.23 -15.00 8.50
C GLU A 15 16.84 -15.12 7.02
N SER A 16 16.81 -14.01 6.29
CA SER A 16 16.63 -13.98 4.84
C SER A 16 18.00 -14.00 4.15
N GLU A 17 18.09 -14.47 2.91
CA GLU A 17 19.29 -14.30 2.08
C GLU A 17 19.50 -12.82 1.72
N TYR A 18 19.80 -11.98 2.72
CA TYR A 18 19.94 -10.55 2.56
C TYR A 18 21.19 -10.23 1.74
N VAL A 19 20.97 -9.97 0.47
CA VAL A 19 21.99 -9.42 -0.43
C VAL A 19 21.81 -7.91 -0.50
N ASN A 20 22.82 -7.17 -0.08
CA ASN A 20 22.85 -5.73 -0.25
C ASN A 20 23.06 -5.36 -1.72
N ASN A 21 22.01 -4.82 -2.33
CA ASN A 21 21.92 -4.38 -3.72
C ASN A 21 21.91 -2.85 -3.86
N THR A 22 22.26 -2.10 -2.81
CA THR A 22 22.23 -0.64 -2.81
C THR A 22 22.96 -0.03 -4.01
N ASP A 23 24.15 -0.53 -4.32
CA ASP A 23 24.95 0.00 -5.44
C ASP A 23 24.36 -0.36 -6.81
N SER A 24 23.80 -1.56 -6.94
CA SER A 24 23.06 -1.98 -8.14
C SER A 24 21.87 -1.05 -8.41
N ILE A 25 21.09 -0.74 -7.37
CA ILE A 25 19.94 0.17 -7.46
C ILE A 25 20.41 1.57 -7.91
N ARG A 26 21.45 2.11 -7.28
CA ARG A 26 22.05 3.43 -7.62
C ARG A 26 22.60 3.50 -9.03
N LYS A 27 23.10 2.38 -9.55
CA LYS A 27 23.60 2.28 -10.93
C LYS A 27 22.46 2.24 -11.94
N LEU A 28 21.41 1.46 -11.68
CA LEU A 28 20.32 1.24 -12.63
C LEU A 28 19.41 2.47 -12.77
N LYS A 29 19.03 3.10 -11.66
CA LYS A 29 18.16 4.30 -11.64
C LYS A 29 16.84 4.14 -12.41
N HIS A 30 16.08 3.09 -12.09
CA HIS A 30 14.86 2.74 -12.82
C HIS A 30 13.60 3.41 -12.27
N SER A 31 13.61 3.94 -11.04
CA SER A 31 12.41 4.47 -10.37
C SER A 31 11.65 5.51 -11.22
N THR A 32 12.38 6.43 -11.85
CA THR A 32 11.80 7.50 -12.67
C THR A 32 11.22 6.95 -13.98
N LYS A 33 11.93 6.02 -14.62
CA LYS A 33 11.46 5.38 -15.85
C LYS A 33 10.18 4.58 -15.60
N ILE A 34 10.14 3.81 -14.50
CA ILE A 34 8.94 3.08 -14.08
C ILE A 34 7.80 4.07 -13.84
N ARG A 35 8.01 5.11 -13.04
CA ARG A 35 6.99 6.12 -12.72
C ARG A 35 6.42 6.76 -13.99
N ASP A 36 7.28 7.14 -14.92
CA ASP A 36 6.86 7.86 -16.12
C ASP A 36 6.04 6.94 -17.04
N ASP A 37 6.43 5.67 -17.20
CA ASP A 37 5.66 4.67 -17.94
C ASP A 37 4.33 4.33 -17.24
N VAL A 38 4.32 4.15 -15.92
CA VAL A 38 3.09 3.94 -15.13
C VAL A 38 2.11 5.09 -15.38
N ARG A 39 2.59 6.34 -15.34
CA ARG A 39 1.75 7.51 -15.58
C ARG A 39 1.21 7.56 -17.00
N ARG A 40 2.05 7.30 -18.02
CA ARG A 40 1.60 7.31 -19.42
C ARG A 40 0.57 6.20 -19.65
N LEU A 41 0.80 5.01 -19.12
CA LEU A 41 -0.12 3.89 -19.26
C LEU A 41 -1.46 4.16 -18.57
N ASP A 42 -1.47 4.74 -17.37
CA ASP A 42 -2.70 5.10 -16.65
C ASP A 42 -3.55 6.12 -17.42
N ILE A 43 -2.91 7.16 -17.98
CA ILE A 43 -3.58 8.16 -18.83
C ILE A 43 -4.10 7.49 -20.11
N PHE A 44 -3.28 6.68 -20.78
CA PHE A 44 -3.66 5.97 -22.00
C PHE A 44 -4.87 5.05 -21.76
N LYS A 45 -4.87 4.27 -20.67
CA LYS A 45 -5.99 3.40 -20.28
C LYS A 45 -7.28 4.21 -20.11
N THR A 46 -7.20 5.35 -19.43
CA THR A 46 -8.35 6.21 -19.18
C THR A 46 -8.91 6.80 -20.47
N GLN A 47 -8.04 7.23 -21.39
CA GLN A 47 -8.44 7.83 -22.67
C GLN A 47 -8.97 6.82 -23.68
N ASN A 48 -8.53 5.55 -23.60
CA ASN A 48 -8.84 4.51 -24.57
C ASN A 48 -9.70 3.38 -23.96
N ALA A 49 -10.51 3.69 -22.95
CA ALA A 49 -11.34 2.71 -22.25
C ALA A 49 -12.35 1.99 -23.16
N ASP A 50 -12.85 2.66 -24.20
CA ASP A 50 -13.76 2.06 -25.17
C ASP A 50 -13.02 1.14 -26.16
N LEU A 51 -11.82 1.54 -26.60
CA LEU A 51 -10.95 0.70 -27.43
C LEU A 51 -10.61 -0.63 -26.73
N PHE A 52 -10.42 -0.61 -25.40
CA PHE A 52 -10.20 -1.83 -24.64
C PHE A 52 -11.37 -2.82 -24.72
N LYS A 53 -12.61 -2.33 -24.87
CA LYS A 53 -13.81 -3.19 -25.00
C LYS A 53 -14.02 -3.66 -26.43
N GLU A 54 -13.78 -2.79 -27.40
CA GLU A 54 -14.04 -3.05 -28.82
C GLU A 54 -12.94 -3.87 -29.49
N SER A 55 -11.67 -3.58 -29.17
CA SER A 55 -10.51 -4.25 -29.73
C SER A 55 -9.37 -4.37 -28.70
N PRO A 56 -9.44 -5.38 -27.80
CA PRO A 56 -8.41 -5.61 -26.79
C PRO A 56 -7.00 -5.83 -27.36
N GLU A 57 -6.91 -6.48 -28.54
CA GLU A 57 -5.64 -6.75 -29.23
C GLU A 57 -4.98 -5.44 -29.68
N ARG A 58 -5.74 -4.57 -30.35
CA ARG A 58 -5.23 -3.27 -30.80
C ARG A 58 -4.89 -2.35 -29.64
N PHE A 59 -5.69 -2.40 -28.57
CA PHE A 59 -5.40 -1.68 -27.34
C PHE A 59 -4.04 -2.11 -26.76
N LEU A 60 -3.76 -3.41 -26.72
CA LEU A 60 -2.53 -3.94 -26.16
C LEU A 60 -1.31 -3.51 -26.99
N GLU A 61 -1.39 -3.55 -28.32
CA GLU A 61 -0.33 -3.07 -29.21
C GLU A 61 0.06 -1.61 -28.89
N LEU A 62 -0.94 -0.72 -28.80
CA LEU A 62 -0.72 0.68 -28.47
C LEU A 62 -0.21 0.87 -27.04
N ALA A 63 -0.71 0.09 -26.08
CA ALA A 63 -0.26 0.15 -24.70
C ALA A 63 1.25 -0.18 -24.57
N VAL A 64 1.75 -1.13 -25.37
CA VAL A 64 3.18 -1.47 -25.43
C VAL A 64 4.02 -0.29 -25.93
N GLU A 65 3.52 0.44 -26.92
CA GLU A 65 4.18 1.63 -27.46
C GLU A 65 4.22 2.78 -26.43
N GLU A 66 3.18 2.92 -25.60
CA GLU A 66 3.09 3.96 -24.57
C GLU A 66 4.01 3.72 -23.36
N ALA A 67 4.17 2.46 -22.96
CA ALA A 67 4.96 2.06 -21.79
C ALA A 67 6.05 1.02 -22.11
N PRO A 68 7.00 1.35 -23.02
CA PRO A 68 7.98 0.41 -23.51
C PRO A 68 9.01 0.00 -22.44
N PHE A 69 9.30 0.86 -21.47
CA PHE A 69 10.24 0.52 -20.42
C PHE A 69 9.63 -0.50 -19.46
N LEU A 70 8.37 -0.33 -19.07
CA LEU A 70 7.62 -1.34 -18.32
C LEU A 70 7.52 -2.65 -19.10
N TYR A 71 7.07 -2.60 -20.36
CA TYR A 71 6.89 -3.82 -21.14
C TYR A 71 8.18 -4.64 -21.27
N ASN A 72 9.29 -3.99 -21.60
CA ASN A 72 10.55 -4.68 -21.88
C ASN A 72 11.32 -5.12 -20.62
N ASN A 73 11.17 -4.43 -19.49
CA ASN A 73 12.00 -4.66 -18.30
C ASN A 73 11.20 -5.15 -17.08
N TYR A 74 9.88 -4.95 -17.09
CA TYR A 74 8.96 -5.20 -15.98
C TYR A 74 7.60 -5.67 -16.49
N MET A 75 7.59 -6.65 -17.39
CA MET A 75 6.39 -7.12 -18.11
C MET A 75 5.24 -7.52 -17.17
N ASP A 76 5.55 -8.12 -16.02
CA ASP A 76 4.55 -8.47 -15.01
C ASP A 76 3.86 -7.23 -14.42
N LEU A 77 4.62 -6.16 -14.19
CA LEU A 77 4.07 -4.89 -13.72
C LEU A 77 3.19 -4.24 -14.79
N PHE A 78 3.62 -4.28 -16.05
CA PHE A 78 2.82 -3.86 -17.19
C PHE A 78 1.47 -4.60 -17.22
N HIS A 79 1.47 -5.93 -17.17
CA HIS A 79 0.22 -6.71 -17.18
C HIS A 79 -0.68 -6.44 -15.98
N LYS A 80 -0.11 -6.30 -14.78
CA LYS A 80 -0.89 -5.93 -13.58
C LYS A 80 -1.56 -4.58 -13.73
N MET A 81 -0.90 -3.62 -14.37
CA MET A 81 -1.52 -2.33 -14.71
C MET A 81 -2.66 -2.48 -15.69
N ILE A 82 -2.50 -3.25 -16.77
CA ILE A 82 -3.57 -3.47 -17.75
C ILE A 82 -4.82 -4.07 -17.09
N LYS A 83 -4.63 -5.00 -16.15
CA LYS A 83 -5.71 -5.71 -15.45
C LYS A 83 -6.29 -4.98 -14.24
N ASP A 84 -5.83 -3.76 -13.93
CA ASP A 84 -6.23 -3.01 -12.73
C ASP A 84 -5.92 -3.75 -11.41
N GLU A 85 -4.87 -4.59 -11.42
CA GLU A 85 -4.40 -5.36 -10.26
C GLU A 85 -3.31 -4.62 -9.45
N LEU A 86 -3.13 -3.32 -9.72
CA LEU A 86 -2.08 -2.50 -9.12
C LEU A 86 -2.65 -1.27 -8.42
N ASP A 87 -2.34 -1.12 -7.13
CA ASP A 87 -2.59 0.12 -6.41
C ASP A 87 -1.51 1.17 -6.75
N LEU A 88 -1.91 2.18 -7.52
CA LEU A 88 -1.03 3.27 -7.97
C LEU A 88 -0.53 4.16 -6.83
N THR A 89 -1.27 4.24 -5.72
CA THR A 89 -0.85 4.98 -4.52
C THR A 89 0.32 4.27 -3.85
N ILE A 90 0.19 2.96 -3.65
CA ILE A 90 1.28 2.15 -3.09
C ILE A 90 2.48 2.17 -4.03
N MET A 91 2.26 1.96 -5.33
CA MET A 91 3.33 1.99 -6.33
C MET A 91 4.12 3.30 -6.27
N THR A 92 3.42 4.44 -6.21
CA THR A 92 4.08 5.76 -6.09
C THR A 92 4.92 5.85 -4.82
N LYS A 93 4.41 5.42 -3.67
CA LYS A 93 5.17 5.41 -2.40
C LYS A 93 6.42 4.52 -2.49
N LEU A 94 6.32 3.35 -3.11
CA LEU A 94 7.48 2.45 -3.31
C LEU A 94 8.53 3.05 -4.23
N LEU A 95 8.11 3.69 -5.33
CA LEU A 95 9.02 4.35 -6.27
C LEU A 95 9.73 5.56 -5.65
N ILE A 96 9.08 6.28 -4.72
CA ILE A 96 9.74 7.34 -3.94
C ILE A 96 10.88 6.75 -3.11
N VAL A 97 10.64 5.66 -2.38
CA VAL A 97 11.71 5.01 -1.60
C VAL A 97 12.83 4.52 -2.51
N LEU A 98 12.49 3.91 -3.65
CA LEU A 98 13.48 3.48 -4.63
C LEU A 98 14.33 4.66 -5.13
N LYS A 99 13.70 5.80 -5.45
CA LYS A 99 14.40 7.03 -5.83
C LYS A 99 15.35 7.54 -4.74
N MET A 100 14.93 7.47 -3.47
CA MET A 100 15.79 7.85 -2.34
C MET A 100 17.05 6.97 -2.23
N ILE A 101 16.94 5.67 -2.52
CA ILE A 101 18.10 4.77 -2.57
C ILE A 101 19.00 5.15 -3.75
N GLU A 102 18.40 5.36 -4.93
CA GLU A 102 19.09 5.75 -6.17
C GLU A 102 19.87 7.07 -6.04
N ASP A 103 19.34 8.01 -5.26
CA ASP A 103 19.97 9.31 -4.98
C ASP A 103 20.93 9.28 -3.79
N SER A 104 21.19 8.11 -3.23
CA SER A 104 22.05 7.92 -2.05
C SER A 104 21.57 8.62 -0.77
N ALA A 105 20.31 9.07 -0.72
CA ALA A 105 19.72 9.63 0.48
C ALA A 105 19.55 8.56 1.57
N VAL A 106 19.28 7.32 1.16
CA VAL A 106 19.25 6.13 2.04
C VAL A 106 19.96 4.95 1.38
N ASP A 107 20.23 3.90 2.17
CA ASP A 107 20.66 2.58 1.69
C ASP A 107 19.45 1.64 1.58
N GLN A 108 19.65 0.46 1.01
CA GLN A 108 18.58 -0.54 0.86
C GLN A 108 17.98 -0.94 2.21
N TYR A 109 18.79 -1.08 3.28
CA TYR A 109 18.28 -1.44 4.60
C TYR A 109 17.26 -0.43 5.11
N LYS A 110 17.63 0.85 5.13
CA LYS A 110 16.73 1.94 5.52
C LYS A 110 15.54 2.03 4.57
N GLY A 111 15.74 1.84 3.27
CA GLY A 111 14.67 1.76 2.29
C GLY A 111 13.64 0.67 2.62
N SER A 112 14.09 -0.55 2.94
CA SER A 112 13.22 -1.66 3.33
C SER A 112 12.42 -1.35 4.60
N VAL A 113 13.02 -0.67 5.58
CA VAL A 113 12.31 -0.19 6.78
C VAL A 113 11.18 0.77 6.38
N MET A 114 11.45 1.71 5.48
CA MET A 114 10.46 2.69 5.01
C MET A 114 9.32 2.01 4.24
N VAL A 115 9.63 1.07 3.36
CA VAL A 115 8.63 0.25 2.66
C VAL A 115 7.75 -0.52 3.66
N GLY A 116 8.35 -1.14 4.68
CA GLY A 116 7.60 -1.84 5.72
C GLY A 116 6.62 -0.93 6.48
N LYS A 117 7.00 0.32 6.74
CA LYS A 117 6.11 1.32 7.36
C LYS A 117 4.93 1.67 6.45
N VAL A 118 5.18 1.89 5.16
CA VAL A 118 4.12 2.14 4.16
C VAL A 118 3.11 0.98 4.11
N LEU A 119 3.59 -0.26 4.12
CA LEU A 119 2.74 -1.45 4.11
C LEU A 119 1.94 -1.59 5.42
N LYS A 120 2.55 -1.28 6.56
CA LYS A 120 1.88 -1.30 7.86
C LYS A 120 0.77 -0.24 7.94
N GLU A 121 1.05 0.99 7.50
CA GLU A 121 0.05 2.06 7.44
C GLU A 121 -1.15 1.62 6.60
N LEU A 122 -0.92 1.08 5.40
CA LEU A 122 -1.97 0.56 4.54
C LEU A 122 -2.82 -0.52 5.24
N TYR A 123 -2.17 -1.47 5.90
CA TYR A 123 -2.87 -2.54 6.61
C TYR A 123 -3.74 -1.98 7.74
N ILE A 124 -3.21 -1.08 8.56
CA ILE A 124 -3.94 -0.45 9.67
C ILE A 124 -5.11 0.38 9.13
N ASP A 125 -4.89 1.20 8.11
CA ASP A 125 -5.94 2.03 7.49
C ASP A 125 -7.07 1.16 6.91
N SER A 126 -6.72 0.03 6.30
CA SER A 126 -7.72 -0.92 5.77
C SER A 126 -8.54 -1.59 6.89
N ALA A 127 -7.90 -1.93 8.02
CA ALA A 127 -8.54 -2.54 9.17
C ALA A 127 -9.45 -1.53 9.90
N MET A 128 -8.99 -0.29 10.09
CA MET A 128 -9.78 0.79 10.69
C MET A 128 -11.00 1.12 9.83
N LYS A 129 -10.84 1.27 8.51
CA LYS A 129 -11.97 1.50 7.60
C LYS A 129 -13.00 0.37 7.62
N ARG A 130 -12.56 -0.89 7.77
CA ARG A 130 -13.47 -2.03 7.91
C ARG A 130 -14.23 -1.96 9.24
N GLY A 131 -13.55 -1.60 10.33
CA GLY A 131 -14.18 -1.35 11.63
C GLY A 131 -15.24 -0.25 11.55
N ASP A 132 -14.88 0.91 11.00
CA ASP A 132 -15.81 2.04 10.82
C ASP A 132 -17.02 1.66 9.95
N ASN A 133 -16.83 0.84 8.91
CA ASN A 133 -17.91 0.38 8.06
C ASN A 133 -18.83 -0.62 8.77
N LEU A 134 -18.28 -1.51 9.60
CA LEU A 134 -19.08 -2.41 10.44
C LEU A 134 -19.86 -1.61 11.49
N ASP A 135 -19.22 -0.66 12.15
CA ASP A 135 -19.87 0.21 13.16
C ASP A 135 -21.02 1.03 12.57
N LYS A 136 -20.90 1.44 11.29
CA LYS A 136 -21.98 2.09 10.52
C LYS A 136 -23.08 1.11 10.11
N GLN A 137 -22.72 -0.11 9.69
CA GLN A 137 -23.70 -1.14 9.33
C GLN A 137 -24.55 -1.59 10.52
N TYR A 138 -23.97 -1.59 11.72
CA TYR A 138 -24.63 -1.96 12.97
C TYR A 138 -24.96 -0.74 13.85
N GLU A 139 -24.99 0.47 13.27
CA GLU A 139 -25.26 1.70 14.01
C GLU A 139 -26.66 1.70 14.65
N ASP A 140 -27.64 1.10 13.96
CA ASP A 140 -29.02 0.91 14.43
C ASP A 140 -29.19 -0.26 15.41
N GLU A 141 -28.19 -1.16 15.49
CA GLU A 141 -28.17 -2.31 16.42
C GLU A 141 -27.38 -2.02 17.70
N LYS A 142 -26.84 -0.80 17.86
CA LYS A 142 -26.17 -0.42 19.11
C LYS A 142 -27.16 -0.59 20.27
N PRO A 143 -26.83 -1.40 21.29
CA PRO A 143 -27.71 -1.58 22.43
C PRO A 143 -27.96 -0.21 23.05
N LYS A 144 -29.24 0.15 23.24
CA LYS A 144 -29.60 1.36 23.97
C LYS A 144 -28.88 1.29 25.31
N ILE A 145 -27.96 2.22 25.55
CA ILE A 145 -27.34 2.38 26.86
C ILE A 145 -28.50 2.71 27.80
N ILE A 146 -28.93 1.73 28.59
CA ILE A 146 -29.89 1.97 29.64
C ILE A 146 -29.11 2.80 30.66
N GLU A 147 -29.48 4.07 30.81
CA GLU A 147 -29.00 4.85 31.95
C GLU A 147 -29.41 4.09 33.21
N GLY A 148 -28.44 3.43 33.83
CA GLY A 148 -28.66 2.73 35.09
C GLY A 148 -29.21 3.75 36.07
N GLN A 149 -30.36 3.46 36.67
CA GLN A 149 -30.88 4.29 37.75
C GLN A 149 -29.78 4.46 38.80
N SER A 150 -29.50 5.71 39.19
CA SER A 150 -28.51 5.99 40.24
C SER A 150 -29.08 5.53 41.58
N ILE A 151 -29.02 4.24 41.86
CA ILE A 151 -29.39 3.70 43.16
C ILE A 151 -28.26 4.03 44.14
N SER A 152 -28.59 4.70 45.24
CA SER A 152 -27.62 4.85 46.32
C SER A 152 -27.43 3.52 47.04
N TRP A 153 -26.24 3.29 47.61
CA TRP A 153 -25.94 2.10 48.42
C TRP A 153 -26.98 1.81 49.52
N LYS A 154 -27.64 2.85 50.04
CA LYS A 154 -28.72 2.70 51.03
C LYS A 154 -29.99 2.09 50.43
N GLN A 155 -30.35 2.44 49.20
CA GLN A 155 -31.54 1.91 48.52
C GLN A 155 -31.36 0.45 48.10
N TYR A 156 -30.16 0.05 47.68
CA TYR A 156 -29.86 -1.36 47.36
C TYR A 156 -30.08 -2.30 48.56
N LYS A 157 -29.64 -1.88 49.76
CA LYS A 157 -29.75 -2.72 50.96
C LYS A 157 -31.16 -2.86 51.52
N ASN A 158 -32.06 -1.91 51.25
CA ASN A 158 -33.43 -1.94 51.78
C ASN A 158 -34.41 -2.73 50.91
N ASN A 159 -34.06 -3.07 49.67
CA ASN A 159 -34.92 -3.80 48.72
C ASN A 159 -34.33 -5.16 48.28
N GLY A 160 -33.41 -5.75 49.06
CA GLY A 160 -33.02 -7.15 48.89
C GLY A 160 -34.07 -8.09 49.52
N PRO A 161 -34.35 -9.28 48.95
CA PRO A 161 -35.35 -10.21 49.44
C PRO A 161 -35.09 -10.73 50.86
#